data_AF-A0A1M6W179-F1
#
_entry.id   AF-A0A1M6W179-F1
#
_cell.length_a   1.000
_cell.length_b   1.000
_cell.length_c   1.000
_cell.angle_alpha   90.00
_cell.angle_beta   90.00
_cell.angle_gamma   90.00
#
_symmetry.space_group_name_H-M   'P 1'
#
loop_
_entity.id
_entity.type
_entity.pdbx_description
1 polymer ?
#
loop_
_entity_poly.entity_id
_entity_poly.type
_entity_poly.pdbx_seq_one_letter_code
_entity_poly.pdbx_strand_id
1 'polypeptide(L)'
;MRYGWIVILWIVPAIRAQPVLQAPVGLMQQAPGAFLARAQPSAFEQLVQMSSGRVVAPSPTDSLPEGMPLNTRLLWGRKGLLRILGLAPATRRRELEIRRTMLQWHQRLALVTFAALTTQVILGEVLASDRARYYQKLQPIHQPLGYVTFGLYLTTASLSLGAPPARRYTPGFSSIKLHRALALIHFTGMMLQPWLGRRLRLAPSPASYERRLRTHRWVGRLTFGAYTAAFLVILLPY
;
A
#
# COMPACT_ATOMS: atom_id res chain seq x y z
N MET A 1 11.52 27.94 41.33
CA MET A 1 12.68 27.80 40.42
C MET A 1 12.28 26.84 39.30
N ARG A 2 11.78 27.42 38.20
CA ARG A 2 12.39 27.47 36.85
C ARG A 2 12.10 26.23 35.98
N TYR A 3 11.05 26.38 35.18
CA TYR A 3 10.73 25.62 33.97
C TYR A 3 11.87 25.71 32.95
N GLY A 4 12.34 24.57 32.45
CA GLY A 4 13.25 24.49 31.30
C GLY A 4 12.46 24.17 30.04
N TRP A 5 12.31 25.17 29.18
CA TRP A 5 11.83 25.04 27.80
C TRP A 5 13.04 24.86 26.84
N ILE A 6 12.73 24.52 25.58
CA ILE A 6 13.55 24.65 24.35
C ILE A 6 14.55 23.45 24.17
N VAL A 7 14.70 22.76 23.03
CA VAL A 7 14.51 23.05 21.60
C VAL A 7 14.14 21.75 20.85
N ILE A 8 13.10 21.81 20.01
CA ILE A 8 12.81 20.84 18.94
C ILE A 8 13.63 21.29 17.71
N LEU A 9 14.61 20.50 17.29
CA LEU A 9 15.31 20.70 16.02
C LEU A 9 14.58 19.96 14.90
N TRP A 10 13.95 20.75 14.03
CA TRP A 10 13.44 20.31 12.74
C TRP A 10 14.60 20.02 11.78
N ILE A 11 14.69 18.78 11.29
CA ILE A 11 15.55 18.45 10.14
C ILE A 11 14.73 18.70 8.87
N VAL A 12 15.01 19.82 8.22
CA VAL A 12 14.61 20.09 6.82
C VAL A 12 15.69 19.51 5.91
N PRO A 13 15.39 18.69 4.89
CA PRO A 13 16.38 18.35 3.88
C PRO A 13 16.57 19.54 2.95
N ALA A 14 17.80 20.05 2.89
CA ALA A 14 18.22 21.06 1.92
C ALA A 14 18.06 20.52 0.49
N ILE A 15 17.18 21.15 -0.28
CA ILE A 15 17.09 20.98 -1.73
C ILE A 15 18.27 21.73 -2.32
N ARG A 16 19.35 21.02 -2.64
CA ARG A 16 20.46 21.55 -3.44
C ARG A 16 20.08 21.41 -4.91
N ALA A 17 19.94 22.54 -5.60
CA ALA A 17 19.82 22.57 -7.05
C ALA A 17 21.04 21.88 -7.70
N GLN A 18 20.79 20.99 -8.65
CA GLN A 18 21.85 20.35 -9.44
C GLN A 18 22.42 21.39 -10.43
N PRO A 19 23.76 21.52 -10.57
CA PRO A 19 24.33 22.26 -11.67
C PRO A 19 24.10 21.51 -12.99
N VAL A 20 23.60 22.23 -13.98
CA VAL A 20 23.43 21.80 -15.37
C VAL A 20 24.77 21.25 -15.88
N LEU A 21 24.84 19.95 -16.14
CA LEU A 21 25.98 19.34 -16.82
C LEU A 21 25.99 19.81 -18.27
N GLN A 22 26.98 20.65 -18.56
CA GLN A 22 27.37 21.05 -19.90
C GLN A 22 27.88 19.81 -20.66
N ALA A 23 27.36 19.61 -21.87
CA ALA A 23 27.85 18.57 -22.76
C ALA A 23 29.30 18.86 -23.19
N PRO A 24 30.20 17.87 -23.23
CA PRO A 24 31.55 18.09 -23.74
C PRO A 24 31.50 18.31 -25.24
N VAL A 25 31.89 19.53 -25.65
CA VAL A 25 32.30 19.89 -26.99
C VAL A 25 33.61 19.16 -27.28
N GLY A 26 33.60 18.21 -28.23
CA GLY A 26 34.82 17.61 -28.75
C GLY A 26 34.77 16.10 -28.98
N LEU A 27 34.07 15.66 -30.02
CA LEU A 27 34.44 14.48 -30.82
C LEU A 27 34.08 14.75 -32.28
N MET A 28 34.78 15.71 -32.87
CA MET A 28 34.77 15.97 -34.31
C MET A 28 35.95 15.22 -34.92
N GLN A 29 35.79 13.91 -35.11
CA GLN A 29 36.59 13.08 -36.04
C GLN A 29 36.04 11.65 -36.09
N GLN A 30 34.90 11.45 -36.77
CA GLN A 30 34.54 10.16 -37.36
C GLN A 30 33.95 10.39 -38.75
N ALA A 31 34.43 9.62 -39.71
CA ALA A 31 34.24 9.80 -41.14
C ALA A 31 32.76 9.77 -41.59
N PRO A 32 32.37 10.55 -42.62
CA PRO A 32 31.02 10.53 -43.17
C PRO A 32 30.84 9.31 -44.08
N GLY A 33 30.48 8.16 -43.52
CA GLY A 33 30.28 6.95 -44.33
C GLY A 33 29.39 5.86 -43.77
N ALA A 34 28.86 5.99 -42.53
CA ALA A 34 28.12 4.90 -41.88
C ALA A 34 26.77 5.32 -41.28
N PHE A 35 26.14 6.38 -41.81
CA PHE A 35 24.81 6.84 -41.38
C PHE A 35 23.71 6.72 -42.45
N LEU A 36 23.99 5.99 -43.55
CA LEU A 36 23.04 5.78 -44.64
C LEU A 36 22.83 4.28 -44.88
N ALA A 37 21.96 3.66 -44.08
CA ALA A 37 21.08 2.55 -44.49
C ALA A 37 20.25 2.04 -43.30
N ARG A 38 19.35 2.88 -42.78
CA ARG A 38 18.04 2.36 -42.36
C ARG A 38 17.02 3.24 -43.05
N ALA A 39 16.68 2.84 -44.28
CA ALA A 39 15.60 3.48 -45.02
C ALA A 39 14.37 3.51 -44.12
N GLN A 40 13.96 4.71 -43.71
CA GLN A 40 12.66 4.88 -43.08
C GLN A 40 11.62 4.62 -44.17
N PRO A 41 10.61 3.78 -43.93
CA PRO A 41 9.62 3.47 -44.94
C PRO A 41 8.95 4.76 -45.37
N SER A 42 8.78 4.92 -46.69
CA SER A 42 8.18 6.11 -47.26
C SER A 42 6.75 6.32 -46.74
N ALA A 43 6.25 7.55 -46.79
CA ALA A 43 4.87 7.85 -46.39
C ALA A 43 3.84 6.96 -47.11
N PHE A 44 4.17 6.54 -48.34
CA PHE A 44 3.38 5.60 -49.13
C PHE A 44 3.43 4.17 -48.58
N GLU A 45 4.59 3.67 -48.16
CA GLU A 45 4.70 2.35 -47.51
C GLU A 45 4.01 2.31 -46.14
N GLN A 46 4.05 3.42 -45.40
CA GLN A 46 3.30 3.58 -44.15
C GLN A 46 1.79 3.56 -44.42
N LEU A 47 1.33 4.23 -45.47
CA LEU A 47 -0.08 4.22 -45.91
C LEU A 47 -0.52 2.83 -46.41
N VAL A 48 0.35 2.07 -47.08
CA VAL A 48 0.08 0.69 -47.51
C VAL A 48 0.04 -0.28 -46.30
N GLN A 49 0.87 -0.07 -45.28
CA GLN A 49 0.77 -0.80 -44.02
C GLN A 49 -0.49 -0.44 -43.22
N MET A 50 -0.98 0.80 -43.33
CA MET A 50 -2.25 1.23 -42.73
C MET A 50 -3.48 0.77 -43.52
N SER A 51 -3.36 0.59 -44.85
CA SER A 51 -4.47 0.18 -45.73
C SER A 51 -4.63 -1.34 -45.89
N SER A 52 -3.61 -2.14 -45.55
CA SER A 52 -3.62 -3.61 -45.64
C SER A 52 -4.33 -4.34 -44.51
N GLY A 53 -5.12 -3.63 -43.69
CA GLY A 53 -6.33 -4.21 -43.08
C GLY A 53 -6.19 -5.54 -42.35
N ARG A 54 -5.12 -5.76 -41.56
CA ARG A 54 -5.10 -6.59 -40.32
C ARG A 54 -3.74 -6.51 -39.62
N VAL A 55 -3.42 -5.36 -39.03
CA VAL A 55 -2.83 -5.43 -37.68
C VAL A 55 -4.00 -5.75 -36.77
N VAL A 56 -4.19 -7.02 -36.41
CA VAL A 56 -4.99 -7.34 -35.23
C VAL A 56 -4.20 -6.78 -34.05
N ALA A 57 -4.39 -5.49 -33.75
CA ALA A 57 -3.88 -4.87 -32.54
C ALA A 57 -4.38 -5.72 -31.36
N PRO A 58 -3.53 -6.02 -30.37
CA PRO A 58 -3.87 -7.01 -29.34
C PRO A 58 -5.21 -6.68 -28.71
N SER A 59 -6.12 -7.66 -28.72
CA SER A 59 -7.42 -7.54 -28.05
C SER A 59 -7.21 -7.31 -26.53
N PRO A 60 -8.20 -6.75 -25.80
CA PRO A 60 -8.04 -5.93 -24.57
C PRO A 60 -7.43 -6.60 -23.30
N THR A 61 -6.83 -7.80 -23.43
CA THR A 61 -6.34 -8.69 -22.37
C THR A 61 -4.85 -9.07 -22.50
N ASP A 62 -4.11 -8.48 -23.43
CA ASP A 62 -2.75 -8.94 -23.78
C ASP A 62 -1.66 -8.01 -23.22
N SER A 63 -0.95 -8.31 -22.14
CA SER A 63 -0.74 -9.57 -21.45
C SER A 63 -0.98 -9.39 -19.95
N LEU A 64 -2.11 -9.89 -19.46
CA LEU A 64 -2.25 -10.12 -18.03
C LEU A 64 -1.09 -11.01 -17.55
N PRO A 65 -0.39 -10.65 -16.46
CA PRO A 65 0.74 -11.42 -15.98
C PRO A 65 0.29 -12.81 -15.52
N GLU A 66 1.17 -13.80 -15.70
CA GLU A 66 0.99 -15.11 -15.09
C GLU A 66 1.22 -15.06 -13.58
N GLY A 67 0.76 -16.09 -12.85
CA GLY A 67 0.98 -16.20 -11.41
C GLY A 67 0.21 -15.16 -10.56
N MET A 68 -0.90 -14.62 -11.07
CA MET A 68 -1.74 -13.70 -10.30
C MET A 68 -2.26 -14.34 -9.00
N PRO A 69 -2.17 -13.63 -7.86
CA PRO A 69 -2.82 -14.03 -6.61
C PRO A 69 -4.33 -14.17 -6.78
N LEU A 70 -4.96 -15.02 -5.96
CA LEU A 70 -6.38 -15.36 -6.08
C LEU A 70 -7.29 -14.12 -6.09
N ASN A 71 -7.14 -13.19 -5.15
CA ASN A 71 -7.95 -11.97 -5.07
C ASN A 71 -7.83 -11.12 -6.35
N THR A 72 -6.62 -10.95 -6.86
CA THR A 72 -6.36 -10.19 -8.09
C THR A 72 -6.94 -10.91 -9.30
N ARG A 73 -6.81 -12.24 -9.39
CA ARG A 73 -7.34 -13.04 -10.50
C ARG A 73 -8.87 -12.99 -10.55
N LEU A 74 -9.54 -13.06 -9.39
CA LEU A 74 -11.00 -12.98 -9.30
C LEU A 74 -11.54 -11.61 -9.72
N LEU A 75 -10.88 -10.52 -9.35
CA LEU A 75 -11.31 -9.17 -9.70
C LEU A 75 -10.92 -8.75 -11.13
N TRP A 76 -9.68 -9.03 -11.54
CA TRP A 76 -9.03 -8.44 -12.71
C TRP A 76 -8.59 -9.43 -13.80
N GLY A 77 -8.72 -10.74 -13.55
CA GLY A 77 -8.33 -11.78 -14.51
C GLY A 77 -9.14 -11.71 -15.82
N ARG A 78 -8.81 -12.55 -16.82
CA ARG A 78 -9.50 -12.56 -18.14
C ARG A 78 -11.04 -12.67 -18.00
N LYS A 79 -11.51 -13.48 -17.05
CA LYS A 79 -12.92 -13.61 -16.65
C LYS A 79 -13.20 -13.00 -15.27
N GLY A 80 -12.43 -11.98 -14.89
CA GLY A 80 -12.54 -11.31 -13.60
C GLY A 80 -13.77 -10.42 -13.54
N LEU A 81 -14.29 -10.19 -12.33
CA LEU A 81 -15.51 -9.44 -12.08
C LEU A 81 -15.54 -8.08 -12.80
N LEU A 82 -14.45 -7.30 -12.71
CA LEU A 82 -14.43 -5.95 -13.30
C LEU A 82 -14.46 -5.96 -14.82
N ARG A 83 -13.95 -7.01 -15.46
CA ARG A 83 -14.01 -7.17 -16.92
C ARG A 83 -15.39 -7.61 -17.36
N ILE A 84 -16.03 -8.52 -16.61
CA ILE A 84 -17.40 -8.97 -16.87
C ILE A 84 -18.38 -7.79 -16.77
N LEU A 85 -18.19 -6.92 -15.77
CA LEU A 85 -19.02 -5.73 -15.57
C LEU A 85 -18.67 -4.56 -16.51
N GLY A 86 -17.68 -4.70 -17.40
CA GLY A 86 -17.25 -3.60 -18.28
C GLY A 86 -16.59 -2.42 -17.56
N LEU A 87 -16.17 -2.59 -16.30
CA LEU A 87 -15.52 -1.58 -15.47
C LEU A 87 -13.99 -1.57 -15.60
N ALA A 88 -13.41 -2.59 -16.24
CA ALA A 88 -11.98 -2.67 -16.46
C ALA A 88 -11.52 -1.65 -17.52
N PRO A 89 -10.35 -1.01 -17.35
CA PRO A 89 -9.81 -0.10 -18.36
C PRO A 89 -9.53 -0.81 -19.68
N ALA A 90 -9.67 -0.07 -20.79
CA ALA A 90 -9.42 -0.61 -22.13
C ALA A 90 -7.96 -1.03 -22.38
N THR A 91 -6.99 -0.47 -21.64
CA THR A 91 -5.56 -0.73 -21.89
C THR A 91 -4.79 -1.15 -20.64
N ARG A 92 -3.78 -2.02 -20.85
CA ARG A 92 -2.86 -2.46 -19.78
C ARG A 92 -2.09 -1.29 -19.15
N ARG A 93 -1.73 -0.29 -19.95
CA ARG A 93 -1.09 0.95 -19.46
C ARG A 93 -1.96 1.64 -18.42
N ARG A 94 -3.26 1.79 -18.70
CA ARG A 94 -4.19 2.44 -17.78
C ARG A 94 -4.41 1.64 -16.50
N GLU A 95 -4.47 0.32 -16.58
CA GLU A 95 -4.50 -0.54 -15.38
C GLU A 95 -3.26 -0.33 -14.48
N LEU A 96 -2.08 -0.19 -15.07
CA LEU A 96 -0.85 0.04 -14.32
C LEU A 96 -0.81 1.44 -13.68
N GLU A 97 -1.35 2.46 -14.35
CA GLU A 97 -1.54 3.79 -13.77
C GLU A 97 -2.49 3.73 -12.57
N ILE A 98 -3.65 3.07 -12.70
CA ILE A 98 -4.60 2.89 -11.61
C ILE A 98 -3.95 2.13 -10.45
N ARG A 99 -3.25 1.03 -10.73
CA ARG A 99 -2.51 0.28 -9.70
C ARG A 99 -1.52 1.18 -8.98
N ARG A 100 -0.72 1.96 -9.70
CA ARG A 100 0.25 2.88 -9.09
C ARG A 100 -0.46 3.88 -8.18
N THR A 101 -1.53 4.50 -8.63
CA THR A 101 -2.31 5.46 -7.85
C THR A 101 -2.90 4.81 -6.60
N MET A 102 -3.55 3.65 -6.73
CA MET A 102 -4.11 2.91 -5.59
C MET A 102 -3.03 2.55 -4.56
N LEU A 103 -1.86 2.08 -5.01
CA LEU A 103 -0.77 1.71 -4.09
C LEU A 103 -0.08 2.93 -3.45
N GLN A 104 0.00 4.07 -4.15
CA GLN A 104 0.47 5.32 -3.54
C GLN A 104 -0.50 5.80 -2.45
N TRP A 105 -1.81 5.73 -2.70
CA TRP A 105 -2.82 6.03 -1.69
C TRP A 105 -2.82 5.01 -0.55
N HIS A 106 -2.61 3.72 -0.84
CA HIS A 106 -2.43 2.69 0.17
C HIS A 106 -1.29 3.06 1.12
N GLN A 107 -0.12 3.45 0.60
CA GLN A 107 1.03 3.86 1.41
C GLN A 107 0.73 5.11 2.25
N ARG A 108 0.13 6.15 1.65
CA ARG A 108 -0.23 7.39 2.36
C ARG A 108 -1.23 7.12 3.49
N LEU A 109 -2.32 6.42 3.20
CA LEU A 109 -3.32 6.07 4.21
C LEU A 109 -2.80 5.03 5.20
N ALA A 110 -1.85 4.17 4.82
CA ALA A 110 -1.20 3.26 5.74
C ALA A 110 -0.38 4.02 6.78
N LEU A 111 0.27 5.13 6.42
CA LEU A 111 0.96 5.98 7.39
C LEU A 111 -0.02 6.69 8.34
N VAL A 112 -1.14 7.19 7.82
CA VAL A 112 -2.21 7.78 8.66
C VAL A 112 -2.80 6.73 9.61
N THR A 113 -3.10 5.54 9.09
CA THR A 113 -3.60 4.40 9.88
C THR A 113 -2.59 3.97 10.93
N PHE A 114 -1.29 3.98 10.60
CA PHE A 114 -0.22 3.66 11.54
C PHE A 114 -0.21 4.63 12.73
N ALA A 115 -0.31 5.94 12.48
CA ALA A 115 -0.39 6.94 13.54
C ALA A 115 -1.62 6.72 14.42
N ALA A 116 -2.80 6.55 13.81
CA ALA A 116 -4.04 6.29 14.54
C ALA A 116 -3.99 5.01 15.40
N LEU A 117 -3.47 3.92 14.82
CA LEU A 117 -3.28 2.65 15.52
C LEU A 117 -2.26 2.77 16.67
N THR A 118 -1.18 3.53 16.47
CA THR A 118 -0.19 3.80 17.53
C THR A 118 -0.86 4.51 18.71
N THR A 119 -1.59 5.60 18.44
CA THR A 119 -2.34 6.33 19.48
C THR A 119 -3.34 5.42 20.18
N GLN A 120 -4.04 4.56 19.43
CA GLN A 120 -5.00 3.63 19.98
C GLN A 120 -4.39 2.61 20.94
N VAL A 121 -3.24 2.03 20.57
CA VAL A 121 -2.51 1.09 21.42
C VAL A 121 -2.03 1.80 22.69
N ILE A 122 -1.44 2.99 22.57
CA ILE A 122 -0.99 3.77 23.73
C ILE A 122 -2.17 4.06 24.67
N LEU A 123 -3.28 4.58 24.15
CA LEU A 123 -4.47 4.86 24.95
C LEU A 123 -5.03 3.60 25.61
N GLY A 124 -5.06 2.48 24.90
CA GLY A 124 -5.51 1.19 25.44
C GLY A 124 -4.62 0.67 26.57
N GLU A 125 -3.31 0.84 26.45
CA GLU A 125 -2.35 0.45 27.49
C GLU A 125 -2.44 1.35 28.73
N VAL A 126 -2.58 2.68 28.55
CA VAL A 126 -2.78 3.62 29.67
C VAL A 126 -4.12 3.36 30.36
N LEU A 127 -5.20 3.12 29.60
CA LEU A 127 -6.51 2.77 30.17
C LEU A 127 -6.42 1.49 31.01
N ALA A 128 -5.63 0.51 30.56
CA ALA A 128 -5.47 -0.77 31.23
C ALA A 128 -4.47 -0.77 32.40
N SER A 129 -3.66 0.29 32.57
CA SER A 129 -2.67 0.34 33.65
C SER A 129 -3.29 0.69 35.01
N ASP A 130 -4.29 1.57 35.01
CA ASP A 130 -5.09 1.91 36.19
C ASP A 130 -6.51 2.27 35.75
N ARG A 131 -7.39 1.26 35.83
CA ARG A 131 -8.78 1.41 35.40
C ARG A 131 -9.54 2.42 36.27
N ALA A 132 -9.33 2.43 37.59
CA ALA A 132 -10.07 3.31 38.49
C ALA A 132 -9.77 4.77 38.17
N ARG A 133 -8.51 5.07 37.85
CA ARG A 133 -8.06 6.42 37.52
C ARG A 133 -8.40 6.88 36.11
N TYR A 134 -8.26 6.00 35.10
CA TYR A 134 -8.26 6.43 33.70
C TYR A 134 -9.51 6.06 32.90
N TYR A 135 -10.32 5.09 33.34
CA TYR A 135 -11.40 4.53 32.51
C TYR A 135 -12.40 5.59 32.06
N GLN A 136 -12.94 6.39 32.99
CA GLN A 136 -13.97 7.39 32.67
C GLN A 136 -13.48 8.46 31.68
N LYS A 137 -12.18 8.78 31.67
CA LYS A 137 -11.59 9.81 30.80
C LYS A 137 -11.16 9.26 29.44
N LEU A 138 -10.53 8.08 29.43
CA LEU A 138 -9.90 7.55 28.21
C LEU A 138 -10.80 6.60 27.42
N GLN A 139 -11.73 5.89 28.06
CA GLN A 139 -12.62 4.96 27.36
C GLN A 139 -13.49 5.66 26.30
N PRO A 140 -14.09 6.83 26.57
CA PRO A 140 -14.88 7.55 25.57
C PRO A 140 -14.08 8.06 24.37
N ILE A 141 -12.75 8.11 24.48
CA ILE A 141 -11.83 8.49 23.40
C ILE A 141 -11.33 7.25 22.66
N HIS A 142 -10.92 6.21 23.40
CA HIS A 142 -10.38 4.97 22.87
C HIS A 142 -11.39 4.24 21.98
N GLN A 143 -12.67 4.17 22.38
CA GLN A 143 -13.69 3.46 21.60
C GLN A 143 -13.97 4.09 20.23
N PRO A 144 -14.29 5.40 20.09
CA PRO A 144 -14.54 5.99 18.78
C PRO A 144 -13.29 6.06 17.91
N LEU A 145 -12.11 6.36 18.48
CA LEU A 145 -10.84 6.21 17.77
C LEU A 145 -10.69 4.78 17.23
N GLY A 146 -11.20 3.80 17.99
CA GLY A 146 -11.33 2.40 17.63
C GLY A 146 -11.91 2.19 16.24
N TYR A 147 -13.11 2.72 16.07
CA TYR A 147 -13.88 2.62 14.84
C TYR A 147 -13.29 3.45 13.71
N VAL A 148 -12.76 4.65 14.01
CA VAL A 148 -12.07 5.48 12.99
C VAL A 148 -10.84 4.77 12.44
N THR A 149 -9.98 4.24 13.33
CA THR A 149 -8.78 3.48 12.96
C THR A 149 -9.16 2.25 12.13
N PHE A 150 -10.22 1.55 12.51
CA PHE A 150 -10.72 0.40 11.75
C PHE A 150 -11.21 0.79 10.35
N GLY A 151 -11.96 1.88 10.21
CA GLY A 151 -12.44 2.38 8.92
C GLY A 151 -11.30 2.84 8.00
N LEU A 152 -10.33 3.58 8.56
CA LEU A 152 -9.10 3.96 7.85
C LEU A 152 -8.35 2.71 7.37
N TYR A 153 -8.16 1.73 8.26
CA TYR A 153 -7.49 0.47 7.94
C TYR A 153 -8.20 -0.30 6.82
N LEU A 154 -9.53 -0.42 6.88
CA LEU A 154 -10.30 -1.09 5.84
C LEU A 154 -10.14 -0.39 4.48
N THR A 155 -10.18 0.95 4.48
CA THR A 155 -9.95 1.76 3.27
C THR A 155 -8.55 1.51 2.70
N THR A 156 -7.53 1.55 3.56
CA THR A 156 -6.15 1.21 3.20
C THR A 156 -6.05 -0.22 2.62
N ALA A 157 -6.67 -1.21 3.26
CA ALA A 157 -6.64 -2.60 2.80
C ALA A 157 -7.34 -2.77 1.45
N SER A 158 -8.49 -2.13 1.24
CA SER A 158 -9.22 -2.16 -0.03
C SER A 158 -8.40 -1.62 -1.20
N LEU A 159 -7.60 -0.57 -1.00
CA LEU A 159 -6.71 -0.05 -2.03
C LEU A 159 -5.64 -1.06 -2.47
N SER A 160 -5.16 -1.92 -1.56
CA SER A 160 -4.17 -2.96 -1.89
C SER A 160 -4.83 -4.20 -2.51
N LEU A 161 -5.90 -4.70 -1.88
CA LEU A 161 -6.60 -5.91 -2.30
C LEU A 161 -7.34 -5.74 -3.63
N GLY A 162 -7.87 -4.54 -3.87
CA GLY A 162 -8.60 -4.18 -5.08
C GLY A 162 -7.70 -3.69 -6.22
N ALA A 163 -6.39 -3.53 -6.01
CA ALA A 163 -5.50 -2.99 -7.04
C ALA A 163 -5.42 -3.89 -8.30
N PRO A 164 -5.39 -3.31 -9.52
CA PRO A 164 -5.14 -4.04 -10.76
C PRO A 164 -3.83 -4.84 -10.72
N PRO A 165 -3.64 -5.87 -11.56
CA PRO A 165 -2.50 -6.77 -11.46
C PRO A 165 -1.15 -6.06 -11.68
N ALA A 166 -0.10 -6.57 -11.05
CA ALA A 166 1.27 -6.05 -11.20
C ALA A 166 1.83 -6.30 -12.61
N ARG A 167 2.95 -5.65 -12.99
CA ARG A 167 3.58 -5.91 -14.30
C ARG A 167 4.03 -7.36 -14.46
N ARG A 168 4.62 -7.93 -13.40
CA ARG A 168 5.08 -9.31 -13.31
C ARG A 168 5.00 -9.80 -11.88
N TYR A 169 4.93 -11.12 -11.70
CA TYR A 169 5.08 -11.79 -10.40
C TYR A 169 6.34 -12.65 -10.46
N THR A 170 7.33 -12.34 -9.62
CA THR A 170 8.60 -13.08 -9.59
C THR A 170 8.58 -14.20 -8.55
N PRO A 171 9.22 -15.36 -8.82
CA PRO A 171 9.46 -16.40 -7.82
C PRO A 171 10.52 -15.94 -6.78
N GLY A 172 10.74 -16.73 -5.73
CA GLY A 172 11.75 -16.43 -4.69
C GLY A 172 11.26 -15.55 -3.53
N PHE A 173 12.13 -15.25 -2.56
CA PHE A 173 11.81 -14.38 -1.42
C PHE A 173 11.94 -12.89 -1.80
N SER A 174 11.11 -12.03 -1.20
CA SER A 174 11.25 -10.57 -1.33
C SER A 174 10.56 -9.85 -0.18
N SER A 175 10.97 -8.59 0.08
CA SER A 175 10.35 -7.72 1.08
C SER A 175 8.84 -7.61 0.89
N ILE A 176 8.36 -7.57 -0.36
CA ILE A 176 6.92 -7.53 -0.67
C ILE A 176 6.23 -8.82 -0.25
N LYS A 177 6.85 -9.99 -0.44
CA LYS A 177 6.26 -11.27 0.00
C LYS A 177 6.23 -11.37 1.52
N LEU A 178 7.28 -10.93 2.19
CA LEU A 178 7.30 -10.84 3.65
C LEU A 178 6.24 -9.87 4.18
N HIS A 179 6.08 -8.69 3.57
CA HIS A 179 5.00 -7.76 3.88
C HIS A 179 3.62 -8.43 3.74
N ARG A 180 3.40 -9.22 2.68
CA ARG A 180 2.12 -9.92 2.48
C ARG A 180 1.86 -11.01 3.53
N ALA A 181 2.90 -11.70 3.99
CA ALA A 181 2.79 -12.66 5.09
C ALA A 181 2.43 -11.94 6.41
N LEU A 182 3.12 -10.85 6.73
CA LEU A 182 2.80 -9.99 7.88
C LEU A 182 1.41 -9.36 7.76
N ALA A 183 0.96 -9.07 6.53
CA ALA A 183 -0.36 -8.56 6.25
C ALA A 183 -1.48 -9.52 6.61
N LEU A 184 -1.26 -10.83 6.49
CA LEU A 184 -2.22 -11.81 6.97
C LEU A 184 -2.43 -11.69 8.49
N ILE A 185 -1.35 -11.47 9.24
CA ILE A 185 -1.39 -11.34 10.71
C ILE A 185 -2.07 -10.03 11.09
N HIS A 186 -1.61 -8.89 10.57
CA HIS A 186 -2.16 -7.59 10.96
C HIS A 186 -3.59 -7.39 10.45
N PHE A 187 -3.96 -7.93 9.28
CA PHE A 187 -5.34 -7.87 8.79
C PHE A 187 -6.28 -8.67 9.67
N THR A 188 -5.93 -9.91 10.00
CA THR A 188 -6.72 -10.76 10.91
C THR A 188 -6.90 -10.08 12.28
N GLY A 189 -5.81 -9.56 12.83
CA GLY A 189 -5.84 -8.82 14.08
C GLY A 189 -6.77 -7.60 14.05
N MET A 190 -6.67 -6.76 13.02
CA MET A 190 -7.54 -5.59 12.85
C MET A 190 -9.03 -5.96 12.71
N MET A 191 -9.35 -7.08 12.06
CA MET A 191 -10.73 -7.57 11.97
C MET A 191 -11.28 -8.03 13.32
N LEU A 192 -10.45 -8.66 14.15
CA LEU A 192 -10.84 -9.15 15.47
C LEU A 192 -11.00 -8.04 16.51
N GLN A 193 -10.25 -6.94 16.39
CA GLN A 193 -10.17 -5.92 17.43
C GLN A 193 -11.51 -5.29 17.85
N PRO A 194 -12.36 -4.79 16.93
CA PRO A 194 -13.67 -4.23 17.30
C PRO A 194 -14.59 -5.25 17.99
N TRP A 195 -14.53 -6.51 17.55
CA TRP A 195 -15.30 -7.60 18.17
C TRP A 195 -14.80 -7.91 19.59
N LEU A 196 -13.48 -8.02 19.78
CA LEU A 196 -12.86 -8.21 21.09
C LEU A 196 -13.19 -7.07 22.05
N GLY A 197 -13.13 -5.82 21.59
CA GLY A 197 -13.50 -4.65 22.39
C GLY A 197 -14.96 -4.68 22.84
N ARG A 198 -15.89 -5.07 21.95
CA ARG A 198 -17.30 -5.26 22.31
C ARG A 198 -17.48 -6.39 23.32
N ARG A 199 -16.80 -7.52 23.13
CA ARG A 199 -16.85 -8.65 24.09
C ARG A 199 -16.27 -8.23 25.44
N LEU A 200 -15.19 -7.46 25.48
CA LEU A 200 -14.63 -6.93 26.74
C LEU A 200 -15.65 -6.09 27.49
N ARG A 201 -16.33 -5.16 26.81
CA ARG A 201 -17.36 -4.31 27.43
C ARG A 201 -18.54 -5.13 27.98
N LEU A 202 -18.91 -6.21 27.31
CA LEU A 202 -20.01 -7.11 27.69
C LEU A 202 -19.54 -8.28 28.58
N ALA A 203 -18.50 -8.07 29.40
CA ALA A 203 -18.03 -9.09 30.32
C ALA A 203 -19.00 -9.27 31.50
N PRO A 204 -19.54 -10.48 31.75
CA PRO A 204 -20.55 -10.70 32.80
C PRO A 204 -20.00 -10.70 34.23
N SER A 205 -18.69 -10.85 34.40
CA SER A 205 -18.04 -10.91 35.70
C SER A 205 -16.64 -10.29 35.68
N PRO A 206 -16.10 -9.86 36.83
CA PRO A 206 -14.74 -9.33 36.93
C PRO A 206 -13.68 -10.29 36.36
N ALA A 207 -13.76 -11.58 36.71
CA ALA A 207 -12.83 -12.59 36.18
C ALA A 207 -12.90 -12.72 34.65
N SER A 208 -14.10 -12.62 34.07
CA SER A 208 -14.27 -12.64 32.61
C SER A 208 -13.77 -11.36 31.95
N TYR A 209 -13.91 -10.21 32.62
CA TYR A 209 -13.41 -8.92 32.14
C TYR A 209 -11.89 -8.95 32.03
N GLU A 210 -11.19 -9.36 33.08
CA GLU A 210 -9.73 -9.42 33.09
C GLU A 210 -9.17 -10.35 32.01
N ARG A 211 -9.81 -11.50 31.80
CA ARG A 211 -9.44 -12.41 30.72
C ARG A 211 -9.64 -11.77 29.34
N ARG A 212 -10.79 -11.16 29.09
CA ARG A 212 -11.09 -10.51 27.80
C ARG A 212 -10.19 -9.30 27.56
N LEU A 213 -9.85 -8.55 28.60
CA LEU A 213 -8.94 -7.41 28.54
C LEU A 213 -7.54 -7.86 28.14
N ARG A 214 -7.06 -8.94 28.77
CA ARG A 214 -5.79 -9.58 28.43
C ARG A 214 -5.76 -10.01 26.97
N THR A 215 -6.80 -10.69 26.49
CA THR A 215 -6.90 -11.09 25.07
C THR A 215 -6.91 -9.88 24.13
N HIS A 216 -7.73 -8.86 24.39
CA HIS A 216 -7.82 -7.65 23.58
C HIS A 216 -6.46 -6.94 23.46
N ARG A 217 -5.74 -6.79 24.59
CA ARG A 217 -4.39 -6.20 24.64
C ARG A 217 -3.37 -7.02 23.85
N TRP A 218 -3.31 -8.33 24.07
CA TRP A 218 -2.34 -9.18 23.36
C TRP A 218 -2.57 -9.20 21.85
N VAL A 219 -3.82 -9.35 21.41
CA VAL A 219 -4.13 -9.24 19.98
C VAL A 219 -3.77 -7.85 19.45
N GLY A 220 -3.94 -6.80 20.27
CA GLY A 220 -3.63 -5.42 19.87
C GLY A 220 -2.13 -5.22 19.64
N ARG A 221 -1.31 -5.69 20.58
CA ARG A 221 0.14 -5.66 20.49
C ARG A 221 0.67 -6.48 19.32
N LEU A 222 0.16 -7.68 19.11
CA LEU A 222 0.56 -8.53 17.97
C LEU A 222 0.18 -7.89 16.64
N THR A 223 -1.02 -7.31 16.55
CA THR A 223 -1.49 -6.59 15.36
C THR A 223 -0.59 -5.39 15.07
N PHE A 224 -0.31 -4.58 16.08
CA PHE A 224 0.56 -3.42 15.97
C PHE A 224 1.99 -3.82 15.58
N GLY A 225 2.58 -4.80 16.25
CA GLY A 225 3.91 -5.31 15.94
C GLY A 225 4.01 -5.84 14.50
N ALA A 226 3.04 -6.63 14.05
CA ALA A 226 3.00 -7.13 12.68
C ALA A 226 2.82 -5.99 11.66
N TYR A 227 1.98 -4.99 11.96
CA TYR A 227 1.81 -3.81 11.12
C TYR A 227 3.10 -3.00 11.01
N THR A 228 3.75 -2.71 12.14
CA THR A 228 5.04 -1.99 12.19
C THR A 228 6.10 -2.74 11.41
N ALA A 229 6.24 -4.05 11.63
CA ALA A 229 7.19 -4.88 10.89
C ALA A 229 6.89 -4.87 9.38
N ALA A 230 5.62 -4.96 8.99
CA ALA A 230 5.21 -4.91 7.58
C ALA A 230 5.54 -3.57 6.92
N PHE A 231 5.42 -2.46 7.66
CA PHE A 231 5.84 -1.13 7.23
C PHE A 231 7.37 -1.08 7.05
N LEU A 232 8.14 -1.50 8.06
CA LEU A 232 9.60 -1.45 8.05
C LEU A 232 10.21 -2.30 6.92
N VAL A 233 9.67 -3.49 6.69
CA VAL A 233 10.14 -4.39 5.63
C VAL A 233 10.04 -3.76 4.25
N ILE A 234 9.03 -2.91 4.00
CA ILE A 234 8.87 -2.21 2.71
C ILE A 234 9.92 -1.10 2.52
N LEU A 235 10.57 -0.64 3.59
CA LEU A 235 11.67 0.33 3.50
C LEU A 235 13.00 -0.32 3.12
N LEU A 236 13.10 -1.65 3.23
CA LEU A 236 14.30 -2.37 2.82
C LEU A 236 14.46 -2.35 1.29
N PRO A 237 15.70 -2.18 0.79
CA PRO A 237 15.96 -2.28 -0.64
C PRO A 237 15.58 -3.68 -1.15
N TYR A 238 15.08 -3.73 -2.39
CA TYR A 238 14.61 -4.93 -3.08
C TYR A 238 15.42 -5.21 -4.34
#